data_AF-A0AAV0XQB0-F1
#
_entry.id   AF-A0AAV0XQB0-F1
#
_cell.length_a   1.000
_cell.length_b   1.000
_cell.length_c   1.000
_cell.angle_alpha   90.00
_cell.angle_beta   90.00
_cell.angle_gamma   90.00
#
_symmetry.space_group_name_H-M   'P 1'
#
loop_
_entity.id
_entity.type
_entity.pdbx_description
1 polymer ?
#
loop_
_entity_poly.entity_id
_entity_poly.type
_entity_poly.pdbx_seq_one_letter_code
_entity_poly.pdbx_strand_id
1 'polypeptide(L)'
;MDTVICKLEQRFAKHAEICSDFTCLDPRQFSKPLPTTALFKLSKVLGLENTSILREEFLDFTKKWDKLKLNLPEVYESYRSDEENELPELDLECLQENEFEQNLCKTNIRCLKCFLCCFNVLFKYRLYVKAYSNLFLAYMYISTLSCTQVGCEKSFSTLSFIKNLLKNRLSMENLDA
;
A
#
# COMPACT_ATOMS: atom_id res chain seq x y z
N MET A 1 -19.42 24.65 -11.23
CA MET A 1 -18.65 23.45 -10.86
C MET A 1 -17.55 23.31 -11.90
N ASP A 2 -16.29 23.13 -11.48
CA ASP A 2 -15.12 23.21 -12.35
C ASP A 2 -15.07 22.02 -13.33
N THR A 3 -14.90 22.26 -14.63
CA THR A 3 -14.91 21.23 -15.69
C THR A 3 -13.85 20.15 -15.45
N VAL A 4 -12.75 20.51 -14.78
CA VAL A 4 -11.70 19.57 -14.37
C VAL A 4 -12.21 18.61 -13.29
N ILE A 5 -12.93 19.13 -12.30
CA ILE A 5 -13.50 18.31 -11.21
C ILE A 5 -14.52 17.32 -11.78
N CYS A 6 -15.42 17.74 -12.66
CA CYS A 6 -16.41 16.83 -13.26
C CYS A 6 -15.76 15.70 -14.07
N LYS A 7 -14.68 15.99 -14.82
CA LYS A 7 -13.93 14.96 -15.56
C LYS A 7 -13.22 13.97 -14.64
N LEU A 8 -12.68 14.45 -13.51
CA LEU A 8 -12.07 13.58 -12.50
C LEU A 8 -13.13 12.69 -11.84
N GLU A 9 -14.26 13.26 -11.43
CA GLU A 9 -15.38 12.51 -10.84
C GLU A 9 -15.87 11.43 -11.80
N GLN A 10 -16.12 11.76 -13.07
CA GLN A 10 -16.52 10.77 -14.08
C GLN A 10 -15.49 9.66 -14.27
N ARG A 11 -14.20 10.00 -14.26
CA ARG A 11 -13.11 9.03 -14.45
C ARG A 11 -13.00 8.06 -13.27
N PHE A 12 -13.18 8.53 -12.04
CA PHE A 12 -13.00 7.73 -10.83
C PHE A 12 -14.30 7.19 -10.22
N ALA A 13 -15.47 7.58 -10.73
CA ALA A 13 -16.77 7.11 -10.25
C ALA A 13 -16.86 5.58 -10.20
N LYS A 14 -16.27 4.88 -11.19
CA LYS A 14 -16.23 3.41 -11.24
C LYS A 14 -15.42 2.77 -10.12
N HIS A 15 -14.50 3.52 -9.50
CA HIS A 15 -13.64 3.07 -8.42
C HIS A 15 -14.02 3.70 -7.06
N ALA A 16 -15.12 4.45 -7.00
CA ALA A 16 -15.54 5.12 -5.76
C ALA A 16 -15.75 4.12 -4.61
N GLU A 17 -16.35 2.96 -4.88
CA GLU A 17 -16.56 1.90 -3.89
C GLU A 17 -15.23 1.38 -3.31
N ILE A 18 -14.24 1.06 -4.16
CA ILE A 18 -12.95 0.55 -3.68
C ILE A 18 -12.15 1.63 -2.94
N CYS A 19 -12.24 2.89 -3.37
CA CYS A 19 -11.63 4.01 -2.66
C CYS A 19 -12.28 4.23 -1.28
N SER A 20 -13.58 4.02 -1.15
CA SER A 20 -14.28 4.09 0.13
C SER A 20 -13.83 2.98 1.09
N ASP A 21 -13.61 1.77 0.57
CA ASP A 21 -13.05 0.64 1.33
C ASP A 21 -11.62 0.94 1.80
N PHE A 22 -10.77 1.50 0.93
CA PHE A 22 -9.41 1.92 1.31
C PHE A 22 -9.42 2.98 2.40
N THR A 23 -10.35 3.93 2.34
CA THR A 23 -10.47 4.97 3.37
C THR A 23 -10.76 4.36 4.74
N CYS A 24 -11.51 3.25 4.80
CA CYS A 24 -11.78 2.54 6.05
C CYS A 24 -10.52 1.93 6.67
N LEU A 25 -9.58 1.46 5.85
CA LEU A 25 -8.34 0.81 6.30
C LEU A 25 -7.30 1.79 6.84
N ASP A 26 -7.56 3.09 6.75
CA ASP A 26 -6.70 4.13 7.30
C ASP A 26 -6.84 4.15 8.84
N PRO A 27 -5.77 3.95 9.61
CA PRO A 27 -5.82 3.96 11.07
C PRO A 27 -6.31 5.28 11.67
N ARG A 28 -6.28 6.39 10.91
CA ARG A 28 -6.86 7.67 11.32
C ARG A 28 -8.39 7.64 11.37
N GLN A 29 -9.02 6.68 10.68
CA GLN A 29 -10.47 6.53 10.60
C GLN A 29 -11.01 5.46 11.55
N PHE A 30 -10.17 4.75 12.31
CA PHE A 30 -10.60 3.65 13.19
C PHE A 30 -11.55 4.09 14.31
N SER A 31 -11.58 5.37 14.66
CA SER A 31 -12.53 5.93 15.63
C SER A 31 -13.95 6.07 15.08
N LYS A 32 -14.13 6.01 13.75
CA LYS A 32 -15.43 6.18 13.11
C LYS A 32 -16.18 4.86 13.02
N PRO A 33 -17.52 4.89 13.10
CA PRO A 33 -18.32 3.70 12.88
C PRO A 33 -18.11 3.18 11.46
N LEU A 34 -17.88 1.88 11.34
CA LEU A 34 -17.66 1.21 10.06
C LEU A 34 -19.00 1.05 9.32
N PRO A 35 -19.17 1.62 8.10
CA PRO A 35 -20.37 1.42 7.30
C PRO A 35 -20.66 -0.05 7.05
N THR A 36 -21.93 -0.46 6.94
CA THR A 36 -22.32 -1.87 6.73
C THR A 36 -21.79 -2.44 5.41
N THR A 37 -21.62 -1.59 4.39
CA THR A 37 -21.10 -1.96 3.07
C THR A 37 -19.58 -1.93 2.96
N ALA A 38 -18.87 -1.50 4.00
CA ALA A 38 -17.42 -1.36 3.97
C ALA A 38 -16.70 -2.70 3.80
N LEU A 39 -15.61 -2.67 3.03
CA LEU A 39 -14.70 -3.78 2.68
C LEU A 39 -15.29 -4.82 1.72
N PHE A 40 -16.53 -4.62 1.25
CA PHE A 40 -17.19 -5.57 0.35
C PHE A 40 -16.54 -5.58 -1.04
N LYS A 41 -16.24 -4.41 -1.61
CA LYS A 41 -15.62 -4.32 -2.93
C LYS A 41 -14.19 -4.83 -2.87
N LEU A 42 -13.46 -4.49 -1.81
CA LEU A 42 -12.11 -4.98 -1.58
C LEU A 42 -12.08 -6.51 -1.46
N SER A 43 -12.99 -7.11 -0.69
CA SER A 43 -13.07 -8.56 -0.56
C SER A 43 -13.24 -9.25 -1.92
N LYS A 44 -14.09 -8.68 -2.80
CA LYS A 44 -14.28 -9.20 -4.16
C LYS A 44 -13.02 -9.08 -5.02
N VAL A 45 -12.31 -7.96 -4.93
CA VAL A 45 -11.06 -7.74 -5.67
C VAL A 45 -9.97 -8.71 -5.23
N LEU A 46 -9.93 -9.04 -3.94
CA LEU A 46 -9.00 -10.02 -3.36
C LEU A 46 -9.41 -11.48 -3.62
N GLY A 47 -10.57 -11.73 -4.22
CA GLY A 47 -11.07 -13.09 -4.46
C GLY A 47 -11.47 -13.84 -3.18
N LEU A 48 -11.85 -13.13 -2.11
CA LEU A 48 -12.24 -13.75 -0.85
C LEU A 48 -13.66 -14.35 -0.97
N GLU A 49 -13.81 -15.63 -0.63
CA GLU A 49 -15.10 -16.34 -0.68
C GLU A 49 -16.11 -15.78 0.33
N ASN A 50 -15.65 -15.45 1.54
CA ASN A 50 -16.49 -14.90 2.59
C ASN A 50 -16.04 -13.49 3.01
N THR A 51 -16.82 -12.49 2.57
CA THR A 51 -16.56 -11.07 2.85
C THR A 51 -16.79 -10.69 4.31
N SER A 52 -17.53 -11.50 5.09
CA SER A 52 -17.76 -11.23 6.51
C SER A 52 -16.48 -11.38 7.32
N ILE A 53 -15.61 -12.34 6.96
CA ILE A 53 -14.39 -12.64 7.70
C ILE A 53 -13.44 -11.44 7.67
N LEU A 54 -13.20 -10.84 6.49
CA LEU A 54 -12.36 -9.63 6.40
C LEU A 54 -12.90 -8.50 7.29
N ARG A 55 -14.22 -8.33 7.31
CA ARG A 55 -14.88 -7.31 8.13
C ARG A 55 -14.73 -7.60 9.63
N GLU A 56 -14.91 -8.84 10.04
CA GLU A 56 -14.75 -9.28 11.43
C GLU A 56 -13.30 -9.12 11.91
N GLU A 57 -12.33 -9.58 11.11
CA GLU A 57 -10.89 -9.40 11.35
C GLU A 57 -10.55 -7.92 11.51
N PHE A 58 -11.06 -7.07 10.60
CA PHE A 58 -10.84 -5.62 10.66
C PHE A 58 -11.45 -4.99 11.92
N LEU A 59 -12.69 -5.34 12.26
CA LEU A 59 -13.36 -4.80 13.45
C LEU A 59 -12.66 -5.21 14.75
N ASP A 60 -12.14 -6.42 14.82
CA ASP A 60 -11.36 -6.88 15.97
C ASP A 60 -9.97 -6.20 16.03
N PHE A 61 -9.29 -6.07 14.88
CA PHE A 61 -8.01 -5.39 14.77
C PHE A 61 -8.08 -3.92 15.19
N THR A 62 -9.09 -3.19 14.71
CA THR A 62 -9.29 -1.76 15.06
C THR A 62 -9.50 -1.54 16.56
N LYS A 63 -10.24 -2.42 17.23
CA LYS A 63 -10.42 -2.39 18.70
C LYS A 63 -9.12 -2.63 19.45
N LYS A 64 -8.22 -3.44 18.88
CA LYS A 64 -6.91 -3.80 19.48
C LYS A 64 -5.79 -2.85 19.06
N TRP A 65 -6.02 -1.98 18.08
CA TRP A 65 -5.01 -1.12 17.46
C TRP A 65 -4.21 -0.30 18.47
N ASP A 66 -4.89 0.33 19.44
CA ASP A 66 -4.23 1.18 20.43
C ASP A 66 -3.22 0.42 21.30
N LYS A 67 -3.42 -0.89 21.51
CA LYS A 67 -2.48 -1.76 22.22
C LYS A 67 -1.38 -2.27 21.29
N LEU A 68 -1.76 -2.68 20.08
CA LEU A 68 -0.84 -3.26 19.09
C LEU A 68 0.22 -2.25 18.62
N LYS A 69 -0.15 -0.97 18.48
CA LYS A 69 0.74 0.08 17.96
C LYS A 69 1.83 0.54 18.94
N LEU A 70 1.69 0.28 20.25
CA LEU A 70 2.61 0.77 21.28
C LEU A 70 3.98 0.09 21.23
N ASN A 71 4.05 -1.11 20.68
CA ASN A 71 5.25 -1.94 20.59
C ASN A 71 5.92 -1.86 19.20
N LEU A 72 5.54 -0.86 18.39
CA LEU A 72 6.14 -0.54 17.10
C LEU A 72 7.41 0.34 17.18
N PRO A 73 7.59 1.25 18.16
CA PRO A 73 8.79 2.10 18.22
C PRO A 73 10.12 1.34 18.35
N GLU A 74 10.19 0.22 19.09
CA GLU A 74 11.38 -0.65 19.16
C GLU A 74 11.78 -1.24 17.80
N VAL A 75 10.85 -1.34 16.85
CA VAL A 75 11.02 -1.99 15.55
C VAL A 75 11.93 -1.19 14.62
N TYR A 76 11.85 0.14 14.66
CA TYR A 76 12.69 0.97 13.81
C TYR A 76 14.11 1.10 14.33
N GLU A 77 14.33 0.83 15.62
CA GLU A 77 15.68 0.73 16.19
C GLU A 77 16.32 -0.63 15.89
N SER A 78 15.57 -1.73 15.91
CA SER A 78 16.10 -3.08 15.62
C SER A 78 16.46 -3.33 14.14
N TYR A 79 15.75 -2.72 13.18
CA TYR A 79 16.14 -2.80 11.76
C TYR A 79 17.42 -2.03 11.42
N ARG A 80 17.96 -1.27 12.38
CA ARG A 80 19.24 -0.58 12.23
C ARG A 80 20.42 -1.34 12.84
N SER A 81 20.16 -2.36 13.67
CA SER A 81 21.19 -3.04 14.44
C SER A 81 21.57 -4.43 13.94
N ASP A 82 20.73 -5.05 13.11
CA ASP A 82 20.89 -6.46 12.74
C ASP A 82 21.23 -6.60 11.25
N GLU A 83 22.48 -6.27 10.90
CA GLU A 83 23.21 -7.14 9.99
C GLU A 83 23.30 -8.51 10.72
N GLU A 84 22.88 -9.62 10.08
CA GLU A 84 23.04 -11.02 10.55
C GLU A 84 21.90 -11.75 11.31
N ASN A 85 20.61 -11.58 10.97
CA ASN A 85 19.61 -12.57 11.42
C ASN A 85 18.83 -13.18 10.24
N GLU A 86 19.16 -14.44 9.92
CA GLU A 86 18.51 -15.31 8.92
C GLU A 86 16.98 -15.33 9.09
N LEU A 87 16.26 -14.78 8.12
CA LEU A 87 14.81 -14.93 8.03
C LEU A 87 14.45 -16.39 7.72
N PRO A 88 13.38 -16.95 8.31
CA PRO A 88 12.87 -18.26 7.90
C PRO A 88 12.47 -18.22 6.43
N GLU A 89 13.06 -19.14 5.67
CA GLU A 89 12.91 -19.38 4.24
C GLU A 89 11.43 -19.57 3.85
N LEU A 90 10.69 -18.47 3.73
CA LEU A 90 9.64 -18.37 2.74
C LEU A 90 10.39 -18.16 1.42
N ASP A 91 10.11 -18.98 0.41
CA ASP A 91 10.67 -18.86 -0.94
C ASP A 91 10.34 -17.48 -1.52
N LEU A 92 11.21 -16.53 -1.18
CA LEU A 92 11.12 -15.09 -1.42
C LEU A 92 12.10 -14.68 -2.53
N GLU A 93 12.68 -15.66 -3.25
CA GLU A 93 13.65 -15.43 -4.34
C GLU A 93 13.08 -14.58 -5.49
N CYS A 94 11.76 -14.33 -5.51
CA CYS A 94 11.12 -13.42 -6.46
C CYS A 94 11.04 -11.96 -6.00
N LEU A 95 11.31 -11.63 -4.71
CA LEU A 95 11.35 -10.26 -4.23
C LEU A 95 12.81 -9.81 -4.13
N GLN A 96 13.33 -9.30 -5.24
CA GLN A 96 14.62 -8.61 -5.25
C GLN A 96 14.70 -7.64 -4.08
N GLU A 97 15.68 -7.87 -3.20
CA GLU A 97 15.91 -7.27 -1.88
C GLU A 97 16.10 -5.74 -1.89
N ASN A 98 15.89 -5.05 -3.00
CA ASN A 98 16.24 -3.63 -3.15
C ASN A 98 15.05 -2.67 -3.35
N GLU A 99 13.81 -3.13 -3.45
CA GLU A 99 12.64 -2.24 -3.63
C GLU A 99 11.67 -2.18 -2.43
N PHE A 100 11.65 -3.20 -1.55
CA PHE A 100 10.71 -3.24 -0.42
C PHE A 100 11.18 -2.36 0.77
N GLU A 101 12.50 -2.22 0.94
CA GLU A 101 13.08 -1.37 2.00
C GLU A 101 12.91 0.14 1.75
N GLN A 102 12.67 0.56 0.50
CA GLN A 102 12.78 1.98 0.15
C GLN A 102 11.51 2.81 0.38
N ASN A 103 10.42 2.22 0.89
CA ASN A 103 9.18 2.94 1.22
C ASN A 103 8.73 2.76 2.68
N LEU A 104 9.64 2.41 3.59
CA LEU A 104 9.46 2.66 5.03
C LEU A 104 9.08 4.14 5.21
N CYS A 105 8.24 4.45 6.19
CA CYS A 105 7.75 5.81 6.43
C CYS A 105 8.90 6.81 6.67
N LYS A 106 9.51 7.34 5.60
CA LYS A 106 10.74 8.15 5.64
C LYS A 106 10.58 9.48 6.38
N THR A 107 9.35 9.88 6.69
CA THR A 107 9.05 11.20 7.27
C THR A 107 8.86 11.21 8.78
N ASN A 108 8.81 10.06 9.47
CA ASN A 108 8.80 10.08 10.94
C ASN A 108 9.07 8.70 11.55
N ILE A 109 10.07 8.61 12.43
CA ILE A 109 10.37 7.45 13.30
C ILE A 109 9.15 7.01 14.15
N ARG A 110 8.06 7.79 14.16
CA ARG A 110 6.85 7.57 14.98
C ARG A 110 5.54 7.52 14.19
N CYS A 111 5.55 7.28 12.88
CA CYS A 111 4.28 7.17 12.18
C CYS A 111 3.54 5.92 12.69
N LEU A 112 2.34 6.13 13.27
CA LEU A 112 1.39 5.11 13.73
C LEU A 112 0.00 5.37 13.12
N LYS A 113 -0.02 6.05 11.96
CA LYS A 113 -1.21 6.67 11.38
C LYS A 113 -1.31 6.42 9.87
N CYS A 114 -0.61 5.43 9.32
CA CYS A 114 -0.70 5.07 7.91
C CYS A 114 -0.90 3.56 7.69
N PHE A 115 -1.30 3.20 6.46
CA PHE A 115 -1.53 1.81 6.04
C PHE A 115 -0.32 0.90 6.29
N LEU A 116 0.89 1.41 6.05
CA LEU A 116 2.13 0.67 6.25
C LEU A 116 2.35 0.32 7.74
N CYS A 117 1.91 1.17 8.67
CA CYS A 117 2.01 0.86 10.10
C CYS A 117 1.12 -0.32 10.47
N CYS A 118 -0.09 -0.37 9.90
CA CYS A 118 -1.01 -1.49 10.11
C CYS A 118 -0.44 -2.78 9.50
N PHE A 119 0.11 -2.71 8.28
CA PHE A 119 0.79 -3.83 7.65
C PHE A 119 1.96 -4.35 8.51
N ASN A 120 2.83 -3.46 9.00
CA ASN A 120 3.97 -3.85 9.83
C ASN A 120 3.56 -4.51 11.15
N VAL A 121 2.47 -4.05 11.79
CA VAL A 121 1.91 -4.71 12.99
C VAL A 121 1.47 -6.13 12.66
N LEU A 122 0.72 -6.31 11.57
CA LEU A 122 0.23 -7.63 11.15
C LEU A 122 1.38 -8.59 10.86
N PHE A 123 2.43 -8.09 10.21
CA PHE A 123 3.62 -8.87 9.87
C PHE A 123 4.45 -9.23 11.10
N LYS A 124 4.82 -8.24 11.95
CA LYS A 124 5.69 -8.44 13.13
C LYS A 124 5.12 -9.48 14.09
N TYR A 125 3.84 -9.37 14.41
CA TYR A 125 3.18 -10.30 15.35
C TYR A 125 2.72 -11.59 14.67
N ARG A 126 3.06 -11.80 13.38
CA ARG A 126 2.63 -12.94 12.57
C ARG A 126 1.13 -13.18 12.65
N LEU A 127 0.35 -12.11 12.76
CA LEU A 127 -1.10 -12.22 12.95
C LEU A 127 -1.80 -12.76 11.70
N TYR A 128 -1.14 -12.63 10.54
CA TYR A 128 -1.59 -13.20 9.27
C TYR A 128 -1.72 -14.73 9.28
N VAL A 129 -1.06 -15.44 10.20
CA VAL A 129 -1.05 -16.92 10.20
C VAL A 129 -2.37 -17.52 10.69
N LYS A 130 -3.00 -16.90 11.71
CA LYS A 130 -4.19 -17.50 12.36
C LYS A 130 -5.30 -16.52 12.73
N ALA A 131 -5.04 -15.21 12.73
CA ALA A 131 -5.99 -14.24 13.30
C ALA A 131 -6.50 -13.23 12.28
N TYR A 132 -5.64 -12.76 11.36
CA TYR A 132 -5.92 -11.63 10.46
C TYR A 132 -5.40 -11.92 9.05
N SER A 133 -5.73 -13.09 8.51
CA SER A 133 -5.21 -13.58 7.22
C SER A 133 -5.74 -12.75 6.04
N ASN A 134 -7.05 -12.49 6.02
CA ASN A 134 -7.69 -11.72 4.96
C ASN A 134 -7.33 -10.23 5.06
N LEU A 135 -7.24 -9.72 6.29
CA LEU A 135 -6.83 -8.35 6.56
C LEU A 135 -5.38 -8.11 6.15
N PHE A 136 -4.49 -9.09 6.36
CA PHE A 136 -3.12 -9.01 5.88
C PHE A 136 -3.07 -8.93 4.34
N LEU A 137 -3.84 -9.76 3.63
CA LEU A 137 -3.97 -9.68 2.17
C LEU A 137 -4.49 -8.31 1.71
N ALA A 138 -5.47 -7.74 2.42
CA ALA A 138 -5.99 -6.41 2.13
C ALA A 138 -4.92 -5.30 2.26
N TYR A 139 -4.14 -5.30 3.34
CA TYR A 139 -3.05 -4.34 3.52
C TYR A 139 -1.88 -4.57 2.55
N MET A 140 -1.57 -5.83 2.22
CA MET A 140 -0.59 -6.16 1.20
C MET A 140 -1.02 -5.60 -0.15
N TYR A 141 -2.27 -5.83 -0.56
CA TYR A 141 -2.82 -5.33 -1.81
C TYR A 141 -2.74 -3.80 -1.92
N ILE A 142 -3.16 -3.07 -0.88
CA ILE A 142 -3.04 -1.60 -0.86
C ILE A 142 -1.58 -1.16 -0.98
N SER A 143 -0.66 -1.86 -0.32
CA SER A 143 0.77 -1.54 -0.36
C SER A 143 1.36 -1.73 -1.76
N THR A 144 0.86 -2.71 -2.54
CA THR A 144 1.26 -2.85 -3.94
C THR A 144 0.78 -1.68 -4.79
N LEU A 145 -0.44 -1.15 -4.57
CA LEU A 145 -0.96 0.00 -5.31
C LEU A 145 -0.11 1.25 -5.09
N SER A 146 0.33 1.52 -3.86
CA SER A 146 1.23 2.65 -3.58
C SER A 146 2.61 2.51 -4.22
N CYS A 147 3.14 1.29 -4.30
CA CYS A 147 4.42 1.02 -4.97
C CYS A 147 4.30 1.24 -6.50
N THR A 148 3.14 0.89 -7.08
CA THR A 148 2.91 1.11 -8.51
C THR A 148 2.80 2.59 -8.90
N GLN A 149 2.33 3.49 -8.03
CA GLN A 149 2.19 4.90 -8.44
C GLN A 149 3.55 5.56 -8.68
N VAL A 150 4.44 5.54 -7.68
CA VAL A 150 5.76 6.18 -7.78
C VAL A 150 6.68 5.42 -8.75
N GLY A 151 6.62 4.09 -8.76
CA GLY A 151 7.36 3.25 -9.71
C GLY A 151 6.93 3.48 -11.17
N CYS A 152 5.63 3.57 -11.43
CA CYS A 152 5.12 3.87 -12.77
C CYS A 152 5.41 5.33 -13.18
N GLU A 153 5.30 6.31 -12.28
CA GLU A 153 5.64 7.71 -12.57
C GLU A 153 7.12 7.88 -12.93
N LYS A 154 8.02 7.20 -12.21
CA LYS A 154 9.46 7.19 -12.49
C LYS A 154 9.78 6.48 -13.82
N SER A 155 9.14 5.34 -14.08
CA SER A 155 9.28 4.60 -15.34
C SER A 155 8.76 5.41 -16.53
N PHE A 156 7.61 6.07 -16.38
CA PHE A 156 7.02 6.93 -17.41
C PHE A 156 7.86 8.20 -17.65
N SER A 157 8.44 8.78 -16.61
CA SER A 157 9.38 9.91 -16.73
C SER A 157 10.63 9.50 -17.50
N THR A 158 11.16 8.31 -17.22
CA THR A 158 12.31 7.74 -17.95
C THR A 158 11.97 7.51 -19.43
N LEU A 159 10.82 6.91 -19.72
CA LEU A 159 10.34 6.71 -21.10
C LEU A 159 10.11 8.04 -21.83
N SER A 160 9.55 9.04 -21.14
CA SER A 160 9.36 10.37 -21.70
C SER A 160 10.68 11.06 -22.03
N PHE A 161 11.69 10.92 -21.18
CA PHE A 161 13.05 11.42 -21.42
C PHE A 161 13.70 10.73 -22.63
N ILE A 162 13.66 9.40 -22.71
CA ILE A 162 14.18 8.62 -23.85
C ILE A 162 13.49 9.04 -25.14
N LYS A 163 12.15 9.17 -25.13
CA LYS A 163 11.37 9.63 -26.29
C LYS A 163 11.79 11.02 -26.76
N ASN A 164 11.99 11.96 -25.84
CA ASN A 164 12.43 13.32 -26.18
C ASN A 164 13.86 13.34 -26.72
N LEU A 165 14.77 12.56 -26.15
CA LEU A 165 16.12 12.38 -26.67
C LEU A 165 16.12 11.84 -28.11
N LEU A 166 15.34 10.78 -28.37
CA LEU A 166 15.23 10.18 -29.70
C LEU A 166 14.66 11.17 -30.72
N LYS A 167 13.61 11.92 -30.35
CA LYS A 167 13.05 12.97 -31.21
C LYS A 167 14.07 14.06 -31.52
N ASN A 168 14.82 14.51 -30.52
CA ASN A 168 15.81 15.56 -30.72
C ASN A 168 16.99 15.09 -31.59
N ARG A 169 17.44 13.85 -31.43
CA ARG A 169 18.48 13.26 -32.30
C ARG A 169 18.02 13.12 -33.75
N LEU A 170 16.81 12.59 -33.97
CA LEU A 170 16.23 12.50 -35.31
C LEU A 170 15.96 13.88 -35.94
N SER A 171 15.63 14.89 -35.14
CA SER A 171 15.44 16.26 -35.62
C SER A 171 16.76 16.95 -35.98
N MET A 172 17.87 16.62 -35.31
CA MET A 172 19.20 17.14 -35.67
C MET A 172 19.73 16.48 -36.94
N GLU A 173 19.56 15.16 -37.11
CA GLU A 173 19.98 14.45 -38.34
C GLU A 173 19.27 14.94 -39.61
N ASN A 174 18.07 15.53 -39.48
CA ASN A 174 17.33 16.11 -40.61
C ASN A 174 17.62 17.60 -40.86
N LEU A 175 18.43 18.27 -40.02
CA LEU A 175 18.84 19.67 -40.20
C LEU A 175 20.23 19.81 -40.85
N ASP A 176 20.99 18.71 -40.91
CA ASP A 176 22.35 18.66 -41.49
C ASP A 176 22.38 18.07 -42.92
N ALA A 177 21.25 18.05 -43.64
CA ALA A 177 21.11 17.58 -45.03
C ALA A 177 20.64 18.69 -45.99
#